data_AF-A0AAV2RW70-F1
#
_entry.id   AF-A0AAV2RW70-F1
#
_cell.length_a   1.000
_cell.length_b   1.000
_cell.length_c   1.000
_cell.angle_alpha   90.00
_cell.angle_beta   90.00
_cell.angle_gamma   90.00
#
_symmetry.space_group_name_H-M   'P 1'
#
loop_
_entity.id
_entity.type
_entity.pdbx_description
1 polymer ?
#
loop_
_entity_poly.entity_id
_entity_poly.type
_entity_poly.pdbx_seq_one_letter_code
_entity_poly.pdbx_strand_id
1 'polypeptide(L)'
;MINLLILDECHHATGEHPMRKVMHEYERLKSANKAAPLPRILGLTACVIHKKLKPFQVENCMRQLEVALDSTLKTSYDQDKVKEFTTRPQEIFLLYDEPQYSQYQQKIMTELNAIIENIEEKVDLEKNAKKDLTKIIKNIIHIMQELGDWCVGRAIKYEIEDFQDKMENEYVPCKRGLLKEIKESLQIIYLMCYDEEKVLDPEQDTSPKVQINFYIMQKKKKISCNFSTSISFQKIIVMIIMIILTMIIIVMLVMIMIMFIRILLMIRYNNNDNNNNSGVMVIVIIMIIHNNNINNTNNNENNNK
;
A
#
# COMPACT_ATOMS: atom_id res chain seq x y z
N MET A 1 1.46 -38.36 -8.83
CA MET A 1 2.72 -37.79 -8.31
C MET A 1 2.79 -36.35 -8.79
N ILE A 2 3.10 -35.40 -7.90
CA ILE A 2 3.23 -33.98 -8.27
C ILE A 2 4.71 -33.74 -8.60
N ASN A 3 5.00 -33.27 -9.81
CA ASN A 3 6.39 -33.08 -10.27
C ASN A 3 6.91 -31.64 -10.05
N LEU A 4 6.00 -30.68 -9.88
CA LEU A 4 6.31 -29.25 -9.73
C LEU A 4 5.33 -28.62 -8.74
N LEU A 5 5.87 -27.88 -7.78
CA LEU A 5 5.14 -27.05 -6.83
C LEU A 5 5.44 -25.59 -7.15
N ILE A 6 4.42 -24.84 -7.56
CA ILE A 6 4.54 -23.40 -7.85
C ILE A 6 3.97 -22.63 -6.68
N LEU A 7 4.76 -21.69 -6.14
CA LEU A 7 4.40 -20.85 -5.00
C LEU A 7 4.36 -19.40 -5.45
N ASP A 8 3.16 -18.86 -5.60
CA ASP A 8 2.95 -17.43 -5.87
C ASP A 8 3.11 -16.63 -4.56
N GLU A 9 3.66 -15.43 -4.66
CA GLU A 9 4.11 -14.62 -3.53
C GLU A 9 4.98 -15.38 -2.51
N CYS A 10 5.99 -16.08 -3.05
CA CYS A 10 6.81 -17.00 -2.28
C CYS A 10 7.57 -16.36 -1.10
N HIS A 11 7.70 -15.03 -1.04
CA HIS A 11 8.29 -14.33 0.12
C HIS A 11 7.52 -14.57 1.43
N HIS A 12 6.25 -15.00 1.37
CA HIS A 12 5.48 -15.42 2.55
C HIS A 12 5.88 -16.80 3.10
N ALA A 13 6.83 -17.53 2.51
CA ALA A 13 7.21 -18.88 2.94
C ALA A 13 8.06 -18.91 4.22
N THR A 14 7.95 -17.89 5.07
CA THR A 14 8.69 -17.71 6.32
C THR A 14 7.73 -17.41 7.47
N GLY A 15 8.18 -17.57 8.72
CA GLY A 15 7.34 -17.34 9.90
C GLY A 15 6.18 -18.33 10.01
N GLU A 16 4.98 -17.85 10.36
CA GLU A 16 3.82 -18.69 10.67
C GLU A 16 2.85 -18.90 9.49
N HIS A 17 3.21 -18.44 8.29
CA HIS A 17 2.34 -18.51 7.12
C HIS A 17 2.07 -19.98 6.69
N PRO A 18 0.86 -20.33 6.21
CA PRO A 18 0.53 -21.69 5.77
C PRO A 18 1.52 -22.27 4.74
N MET A 19 2.06 -21.43 3.85
CA MET A 19 3.09 -21.83 2.90
C MET A 19 4.36 -22.37 3.58
N ARG A 20 4.76 -21.79 4.73
CA ARG A 20 5.90 -22.31 5.50
C ARG A 20 5.60 -23.70 6.04
N LYS A 21 4.36 -23.98 6.47
CA LYS A 21 3.95 -25.30 6.95
C LYS A 21 4.01 -26.36 5.85
N VAL A 22 3.58 -26.01 4.63
CA VAL A 22 3.75 -26.87 3.45
C VAL A 22 5.23 -27.19 3.20
N MET A 23 6.09 -26.18 3.29
CA MET A 23 7.53 -26.36 3.14
C MET A 23 8.19 -27.16 4.26
N HIS A 24 7.70 -27.06 5.49
CA HIS A 24 8.16 -27.93 6.58
C HIS A 24 7.81 -29.40 6.33
N GLU A 25 6.62 -29.67 5.80
CA GLU A 25 6.25 -31.04 5.43
C GLU A 25 7.11 -31.55 4.26
N TYR A 26 7.41 -30.69 3.28
CA TYR A 26 8.37 -31.00 2.23
C TYR A 26 9.75 -31.37 2.78
N GLU A 27 10.32 -30.57 3.70
CA GLU A 27 11.60 -30.83 4.37
C GLU A 27 11.56 -32.16 5.16
N ARG A 28 10.45 -32.45 5.85
CA ARG A 28 10.24 -33.69 6.60
C ARG A 28 10.27 -34.90 5.68
N LEU A 29 9.56 -34.84 4.55
CA LEU A 29 9.53 -35.91 3.55
C LEU A 29 10.91 -36.13 2.91
N LYS A 30 11.63 -35.05 2.58
CA LYS A 30 13.01 -35.10 2.07
C LYS A 30 13.97 -35.78 3.05
N SER A 31 13.81 -35.50 4.33
CA SER A 31 14.66 -36.06 5.39
C SER A 31 14.32 -37.53 5.70
N ALA A 32 13.03 -37.90 5.63
CA ALA A 32 12.57 -39.25 5.92
C ALA A 32 12.96 -40.27 4.84
N ASN A 33 13.00 -39.86 3.57
CA ASN A 33 13.41 -40.74 2.47
C ASN A 33 14.11 -39.96 1.36
N LYS A 34 15.44 -39.99 1.34
CA LYS A 34 16.27 -39.32 0.32
C LYS A 34 16.03 -39.82 -1.11
N ALA A 35 15.48 -41.02 -1.28
CA ALA A 35 15.19 -41.61 -2.59
C ALA A 35 13.74 -41.35 -3.04
N ALA A 36 12.89 -40.74 -2.20
CA ALA A 36 11.53 -40.42 -2.59
C ALA A 36 11.51 -39.27 -3.61
N PRO A 37 10.79 -39.41 -4.74
CA PRO A 37 10.64 -38.32 -5.70
C PRO A 37 9.80 -37.19 -5.09
N LEU A 38 10.43 -36.03 -4.94
CA LEU A 38 9.80 -34.79 -4.48
C LEU A 38 9.56 -33.84 -5.66
N PRO A 39 8.51 -33.00 -5.60
CA PRO A 39 8.32 -31.97 -6.61
C PRO A 39 9.49 -30.98 -6.61
N ARG A 40 9.83 -30.47 -7.79
CA ARG A 40 10.66 -29.27 -7.90
C ARG A 40 9.85 -28.07 -7.39
N ILE A 41 10.52 -27.10 -6.78
CA ILE A 41 9.87 -25.90 -6.25
C ILE A 41 10.19 -24.73 -7.18
N LEU A 42 9.15 -23.95 -7.51
CA LEU A 42 9.26 -22.69 -8.24
C LEU A 42 8.56 -21.60 -7.44
N GLY A 43 9.34 -20.72 -6.82
CA GLY A 43 8.84 -19.54 -6.14
C GLY A 43 8.76 -18.34 -7.08
N LEU A 44 7.62 -17.64 -7.07
CA LEU A 44 7.39 -16.41 -7.81
C LEU A 44 7.11 -15.29 -6.80
N THR A 45 7.78 -14.16 -6.92
CA THR A 45 7.40 -12.94 -6.19
C THR A 45 7.95 -11.69 -6.86
N ALA A 46 7.23 -10.58 -6.71
CA ALA A 46 7.66 -9.27 -7.18
C ALA A 46 8.74 -8.65 -6.28
N CYS A 47 8.74 -8.95 -4.98
CA CYS A 47 9.73 -8.45 -4.03
C CYS A 47 10.00 -9.46 -2.91
N VAL A 48 11.27 -9.69 -2.63
CA VAL A 48 11.74 -10.60 -1.57
C VAL A 48 11.71 -9.92 -0.20
N ILE A 49 11.86 -8.59 -0.17
CA ILE A 49 12.02 -7.80 1.05
C ILE A 49 10.73 -7.04 1.31
N HIS A 50 9.93 -7.55 2.25
CA HIS A 50 8.66 -6.93 2.65
C HIS A 50 8.77 -6.13 3.97
N LYS A 51 9.98 -6.03 4.55
CA LYS A 51 10.23 -5.35 5.84
C LYS A 51 11.40 -4.38 5.74
N LYS A 52 11.42 -3.35 6.59
CA LYS A 52 12.55 -2.41 6.70
C LYS A 52 13.78 -3.17 7.17
N LEU A 53 14.79 -3.27 6.31
CA LEU A 53 16.07 -3.93 6.60
C LEU A 53 17.21 -2.95 6.45
N LYS A 54 18.24 -3.10 7.30
CA LYS A 54 19.53 -2.44 7.05
C LYS A 54 20.22 -3.14 5.87
N PRO A 55 21.05 -2.45 5.07
CA PRO A 55 21.67 -3.04 3.88
C PRO A 55 22.38 -4.38 4.12
N PHE A 56 23.09 -4.53 5.24
CA PHE A 56 23.81 -5.77 5.59
C PHE A 56 22.89 -6.96 5.94
N GLN A 57 21.59 -6.73 6.18
CA GLN A 57 20.62 -7.79 6.52
C GLN A 57 19.94 -8.38 5.28
N VAL A 58 20.08 -7.71 4.13
CA VAL A 58 19.42 -8.09 2.88
C VAL A 58 19.83 -9.49 2.43
N GLU A 59 21.13 -9.76 2.40
CA GLU A 59 21.67 -11.06 1.98
C GLU A 59 21.20 -12.20 2.89
N ASN A 60 21.19 -11.96 4.21
CA ASN A 60 20.68 -12.94 5.17
C ASN A 60 19.18 -13.20 4.96
N CYS A 61 18.39 -12.18 4.61
CA CYS A 61 16.96 -12.33 4.31
C CYS A 61 16.75 -13.17 3.04
N MET A 62 17.52 -12.93 1.99
CA MET A 62 17.49 -13.71 0.76
C MET A 62 17.83 -15.18 1.04
N ARG A 63 18.94 -15.43 1.77
CA ARG A 63 19.38 -16.78 2.13
C ARG A 63 18.35 -17.53 2.98
N GLN A 64 17.69 -16.84 3.92
CA GLN A 64 16.62 -17.46 4.72
C GLN A 64 15.45 -17.93 3.85
N LEU A 65 15.08 -17.14 2.85
CA LEU A 65 14.02 -17.52 1.92
C LEU A 65 14.43 -18.70 1.04
N GLU A 66 15.65 -18.71 0.54
CA GLU A 66 16.21 -19.81 -0.24
C GLU A 66 16.20 -21.13 0.53
N VAL A 67 16.63 -21.10 1.80
CA VAL A 67 16.61 -22.28 2.69
C VAL A 67 15.18 -22.73 2.97
N ALA A 68 14.26 -21.81 3.26
CA ALA A 68 12.87 -22.13 3.56
C ALA A 68 12.11 -22.72 2.37
N LEU A 69 12.53 -22.38 1.14
CA LEU A 69 11.94 -22.88 -0.11
C LEU A 69 12.76 -24.00 -0.76
N ASP A 70 13.90 -24.39 -0.20
CA ASP A 70 14.85 -25.34 -0.79
C ASP A 70 15.16 -25.02 -2.27
N SER A 71 15.40 -23.74 -2.55
CA SER A 71 15.50 -23.19 -3.91
C SER A 71 16.47 -21.99 -3.94
N THR A 72 17.13 -21.69 -5.08
CA THR A 72 18.08 -20.56 -5.25
C THR A 72 17.49 -19.35 -5.95
N LEU A 73 17.53 -18.17 -5.32
CA LEU A 73 16.92 -16.94 -5.81
C LEU A 73 17.69 -16.37 -7.00
N LYS A 74 17.00 -16.12 -8.12
CA LYS A 74 17.58 -15.44 -9.29
C LYS A 74 16.72 -14.30 -9.77
N THR A 75 17.32 -13.14 -10.01
CA THR A 75 16.66 -12.03 -10.72
C THR A 75 16.86 -12.17 -12.23
N SER A 76 16.01 -11.53 -13.05
CA SER A 76 16.19 -11.50 -14.51
C SER A 76 17.56 -10.96 -14.90
N TYR A 77 18.23 -11.64 -15.83
CA TYR A 77 19.59 -11.31 -16.27
C TYR A 77 19.66 -10.04 -17.12
N ASP A 78 18.57 -9.71 -17.83
CA ASP A 78 18.50 -8.56 -18.74
C ASP A 78 17.48 -7.55 -18.23
N GLN A 79 17.88 -6.80 -17.20
CA GLN A 79 17.04 -5.75 -16.60
C GLN A 79 16.69 -4.64 -17.61
N ASP A 80 17.51 -4.42 -18.63
CA ASP A 80 17.29 -3.33 -19.59
C ASP A 80 16.24 -3.69 -20.63
N LYS A 81 16.26 -4.91 -21.19
CA LYS A 81 15.14 -5.38 -22.03
C LYS A 81 13.85 -5.49 -21.25
N VAL A 82 13.92 -5.92 -20.00
CA VAL A 82 12.75 -5.90 -19.10
C VAL A 82 12.17 -4.50 -19.00
N LYS A 83 13.01 -3.48 -18.80
CA LYS A 83 12.56 -2.07 -18.66
C LYS A 83 11.80 -1.58 -19.88
N GLU A 84 12.12 -2.04 -21.09
CA GLU A 84 11.41 -1.67 -22.33
C GLU A 84 9.93 -2.07 -22.31
N PHE A 85 9.57 -3.14 -21.59
CA PHE A 85 8.20 -3.64 -21.46
C PHE A 85 7.52 -3.20 -20.16
N THR A 86 8.16 -2.36 -19.35
CA THR A 86 7.60 -1.84 -18.10
C THR A 86 7.24 -0.37 -18.19
N THR A 87 6.26 0.06 -17.41
CA THR A 87 6.06 1.48 -17.14
C THR A 87 7.27 1.98 -16.35
N ARG A 88 7.94 3.02 -16.86
CA ARG A 88 9.07 3.68 -16.20
C ARG A 88 8.61 4.97 -15.53
N PRO A 89 8.01 4.91 -14.32
CA PRO A 89 7.66 6.12 -13.60
C PRO A 89 8.95 6.90 -13.29
N GLN A 90 8.91 8.21 -13.51
CA GLN A 90 9.94 9.10 -12.99
C GLN A 90 9.63 9.38 -11.53
N GLU A 91 10.52 8.94 -10.65
CA GLU A 91 10.49 9.30 -9.23
C GLU A 91 11.15 10.67 -9.05
N ILE A 92 10.40 11.62 -8.50
CA ILE A 92 10.87 12.97 -8.24
C ILE A 92 10.61 13.25 -6.77
N PHE A 93 11.66 13.63 -6.06
CA PHE A 93 11.57 14.08 -4.68
C PHE A 93 11.43 15.60 -4.68
N LEU A 94 10.33 16.10 -4.11
CA LEU A 94 10.11 17.52 -3.89
C LEU A 94 10.11 17.77 -2.40
N LEU A 95 11.05 18.61 -1.97
CA LEU A 95 11.18 19.01 -0.57
C LEU A 95 10.26 20.20 -0.32
N TYR A 96 9.64 20.21 0.85
CA TYR A 96 8.88 21.33 1.40
C TYR A 96 9.32 21.58 2.84
N ASP A 97 9.14 22.81 3.29
CA ASP A 97 9.37 23.18 4.68
C ASP A 97 8.31 22.61 5.60
N GLU A 98 8.67 22.35 6.86
CA GLU A 98 7.69 21.92 7.86
C GLU A 98 6.56 22.96 7.99
N PRO A 99 5.29 22.52 8.01
CA PRO A 99 4.16 23.44 8.10
C PRO A 99 4.21 24.21 9.42
N GLN A 100 4.16 25.53 9.34
CA GLN A 100 3.92 26.37 10.50
C GLN A 100 2.42 26.56 10.67
N TYR A 101 1.91 26.28 11.88
CA TYR A 101 0.49 26.41 12.15
C TYR A 101 0.12 27.89 12.31
N SER A 102 -0.87 28.32 11.52
CA SER A 102 -1.40 29.67 11.59
C SER A 102 -2.04 29.96 12.96
N GLN A 103 -2.23 31.24 13.28
CA GLN A 103 -2.99 31.62 14.48
C GLN A 103 -4.42 31.06 14.45
N TYR A 104 -5.00 30.94 13.25
CA TYR A 104 -6.32 30.34 13.05
C TYR A 104 -6.31 28.85 13.42
N GLN A 105 -5.39 28.05 12.89
CA GLN A 105 -5.23 26.64 13.26
C GLN A 105 -4.95 26.45 14.75
N GLN A 106 -4.09 27.27 15.34
CA GLN A 106 -3.78 27.19 16.77
C GLN A 106 -5.02 27.42 17.63
N LYS A 107 -5.82 28.44 17.30
CA LYS A 107 -7.08 28.74 17.99
C LYS A 107 -8.06 27.55 17.93
N ILE A 108 -8.29 27.01 16.73
CA ILE A 108 -9.21 25.88 16.56
C ILE A 108 -8.67 24.61 17.26
N MET A 109 -7.36 24.38 17.21
CA MET A 109 -6.73 23.26 17.90
C MET A 109 -6.90 23.35 19.42
N THR A 110 -6.84 24.55 20.01
CA THR A 110 -7.16 24.75 21.44
C THR A 110 -8.59 24.32 21.76
N GLU A 111 -9.58 24.74 20.98
CA GLU A 111 -10.99 24.36 21.19
C GLU A 111 -11.21 22.85 21.04
N LEU A 112 -10.59 22.23 20.03
CA LEU A 112 -10.67 20.77 19.83
C LEU A 112 -9.99 19.99 20.96
N ASN A 113 -8.87 20.48 21.49
CA ASN A 113 -8.21 19.85 22.64
C ASN A 113 -9.07 19.95 23.92
N ALA A 114 -9.81 21.05 24.12
CA ALA A 114 -10.76 21.14 25.23
C ALA A 114 -11.87 20.08 25.15
N ILE A 115 -12.33 19.72 23.94
CA ILE A 115 -13.25 18.60 23.75
C ILE A 115 -12.60 17.27 24.16
N ILE A 116 -11.33 17.06 23.80
CA ILE A 116 -10.58 15.85 24.18
C ILE A 116 -10.48 15.73 25.70
N GLU A 117 -10.12 16.81 26.39
CA GLU A 117 -10.02 16.86 27.85
C GLU A 117 -11.38 16.52 28.50
N ASN A 118 -12.47 17.11 28.02
CA ASN A 118 -13.83 16.80 28.49
C ASN A 118 -14.18 15.31 28.31
N ILE A 119 -13.85 14.70 27.17
CA ILE A 119 -14.07 13.25 26.96
C ILE A 119 -13.27 12.42 27.97
N GLU A 120 -12.02 12.81 28.24
CA GLU A 120 -11.13 12.09 29.15
C GLU A 120 -11.62 12.16 30.61
N GLU A 121 -12.22 13.29 31.02
CA GLU A 121 -12.77 13.51 32.36
C GLU A 121 -14.05 12.72 32.67
N LYS A 122 -14.81 12.24 31.66
CA LYS A 122 -16.07 11.50 31.89
C LYS A 122 -15.84 10.16 32.60
N VAL A 123 -16.08 10.09 33.90
CA VAL A 123 -15.80 8.89 34.73
C VAL A 123 -16.60 7.66 34.29
N ASP A 124 -17.84 7.85 33.83
CA ASP A 124 -18.80 6.78 33.53
C ASP A 124 -18.58 6.08 32.18
N LEU A 125 -17.59 6.51 31.39
CA LEU A 125 -17.33 5.96 30.06
C LEU A 125 -16.16 4.98 30.05
N GLU A 126 -16.36 3.82 29.42
CA GLU A 126 -15.31 2.83 29.23
C GLU A 126 -14.08 3.40 28.52
N LYS A 127 -12.91 2.93 28.93
CA LYS A 127 -11.61 3.39 28.38
C LYS A 127 -11.52 3.25 26.86
N ASN A 128 -12.11 2.20 26.28
CA ASN A 128 -12.10 1.99 24.83
C ASN A 128 -13.01 3.00 24.11
N ALA A 129 -14.21 3.25 24.64
CA ALA A 129 -15.11 4.25 24.08
C ALA A 129 -14.52 5.67 24.13
N LYS A 130 -13.82 6.03 25.22
CA LYS A 130 -13.06 7.29 25.30
C LYS A 130 -12.04 7.40 24.17
N LYS A 131 -11.22 6.36 23.98
CA LYS A 131 -10.21 6.32 22.92
C LYS A 131 -10.83 6.49 21.54
N ASP A 132 -11.95 5.83 21.28
CA ASP A 132 -12.64 5.90 19.99
C ASP A 132 -13.16 7.32 19.71
N LEU A 133 -13.75 7.99 20.71
CA LEU A 133 -14.24 9.36 20.57
C LEU A 133 -13.10 10.38 20.44
N THR A 134 -12.08 10.28 21.28
CA THR A 134 -10.88 11.13 21.21
C THR A 134 -10.18 10.97 19.85
N LYS A 135 -10.19 9.77 19.26
CA LYS A 135 -9.62 9.52 17.94
C LYS A 135 -10.31 10.35 16.85
N ILE A 136 -11.62 10.54 16.93
CA ILE A 136 -12.36 11.36 15.95
C ILE A 136 -11.83 12.80 15.97
N ILE A 137 -11.72 13.41 17.15
CA ILE A 137 -11.22 14.77 17.30
C ILE A 137 -9.76 14.88 16.86
N LYS A 138 -8.92 13.90 17.22
CA LYS A 138 -7.52 13.84 16.77
C LYS A 138 -7.39 13.71 15.25
N ASN A 139 -8.32 13.02 14.58
CA ASN A 139 -8.32 12.95 13.12
C ASN A 139 -8.60 14.33 12.50
N ILE A 140 -9.52 15.12 13.05
CA ILE A 140 -9.77 16.50 12.60
C ILE A 140 -8.51 17.35 12.72
N ILE A 141 -7.85 17.29 13.88
CA ILE A 141 -6.57 18.00 14.12
C ILE A 141 -5.52 17.55 13.10
N HIS A 142 -5.39 16.25 12.87
CA HIS A 142 -4.43 15.75 11.89
C HIS A 142 -4.73 16.24 10.47
N ILE A 143 -6.00 16.20 10.03
CA ILE A 143 -6.42 16.66 8.70
C ILE A 143 -6.09 18.14 8.52
N MET A 144 -6.39 19.00 9.50
CA MET A 144 -6.06 20.42 9.37
C MET A 144 -4.55 20.68 9.28
N GLN A 145 -3.76 19.96 10.06
CA GLN A 145 -2.30 20.12 10.05
C GLN A 145 -1.70 19.67 8.70
N GLU A 146 -2.23 18.60 8.13
CA GLU A 146 -1.75 18.04 6.86
C GLU A 146 -2.21 18.84 5.64
N LEU A 147 -3.40 19.44 5.68
CA LEU A 147 -4.00 20.08 4.51
C LEU A 147 -3.98 21.62 4.53
N GLY A 148 -3.84 22.25 5.69
CA GLY A 148 -3.77 23.70 5.86
C GLY A 148 -5.08 24.36 6.28
N ASP A 149 -5.08 25.69 6.35
CA ASP A 149 -6.18 26.52 6.90
C ASP A 149 -7.48 26.32 6.13
N TRP A 150 -7.41 26.24 4.80
CA TRP A 150 -8.57 26.10 3.93
C TRP A 150 -9.47 24.90 4.27
N CYS A 151 -8.90 23.80 4.80
CA CYS A 151 -9.65 22.59 5.07
C CYS A 151 -10.27 22.54 6.47
N VAL A 152 -9.93 23.46 7.39
CA VAL A 152 -10.26 23.36 8.82
C VAL A 152 -11.78 23.27 9.01
N GLY A 153 -12.52 24.24 8.46
CA GLY A 153 -13.99 24.26 8.51
C GLY A 153 -14.62 23.02 7.89
N ARG A 154 -14.06 22.56 6.76
CA ARG A 154 -14.55 21.38 6.03
C ARG A 154 -14.36 20.08 6.79
N ALA A 155 -13.21 19.90 7.43
CA ALA A 155 -12.92 18.72 8.24
C ALA A 155 -13.90 18.59 9.41
N ILE A 156 -14.19 19.71 10.08
CA ILE A 156 -15.17 19.76 11.17
C ILE A 156 -16.57 19.48 10.63
N LYS A 157 -16.96 20.11 9.52
CA LYS A 157 -18.28 19.90 8.89
C LYS A 157 -18.51 18.43 8.53
N TYR A 158 -17.52 17.80 7.91
CA TYR A 158 -17.60 16.39 7.52
C TYR A 158 -17.85 15.49 8.72
N GLU A 159 -17.13 15.71 9.83
CA GLU A 159 -17.37 14.94 11.06
C GLU A 159 -18.75 15.25 11.65
N ILE A 160 -19.23 16.50 11.68
CA ILE A 160 -20.60 16.82 12.16
C ILE A 160 -21.67 16.03 11.41
N GLU A 161 -21.53 15.88 10.08
CA GLU A 161 -22.42 15.09 9.23
C GLU A 161 -22.33 13.59 9.59
N ASP A 162 -21.12 13.05 9.75
CA ASP A 162 -20.87 11.64 10.13
C ASP A 162 -21.36 11.30 11.56
N PHE A 163 -21.34 12.25 12.49
CA PHE A 163 -21.90 12.07 13.83
C PHE A 163 -23.40 11.81 13.82
N GLN A 164 -24.14 12.32 12.82
CA GLN A 164 -25.57 12.05 12.69
C GLN A 164 -25.83 10.54 12.54
N ASP A 165 -25.12 9.90 11.61
CA ASP A 165 -25.23 8.47 11.34
C ASP A 165 -24.73 7.64 12.54
N LYS A 166 -23.64 8.06 13.19
CA LYS A 166 -23.12 7.39 14.41
C LYS A 166 -24.13 7.42 15.56
N MET A 167 -24.85 8.53 15.75
CA MET A 167 -25.84 8.65 16.83
C MET A 167 -27.08 7.79 16.59
N GLU A 168 -27.52 7.67 15.34
CA GLU A 168 -28.68 6.84 14.98
C GLU A 168 -28.41 5.35 15.23
N ASN A 169 -27.17 4.92 15.00
CA ASN A 169 -26.72 3.54 15.16
C ASN A 169 -26.17 3.19 16.57
N GLU A 170 -26.11 4.15 17.49
CA GLU A 170 -25.58 3.94 18.86
C GLU A 170 -26.70 3.63 19.85
N TYR A 171 -26.65 2.40 20.40
CA TYR A 171 -27.63 1.88 21.35
C TYR A 171 -27.30 2.21 22.82
N VAL A 172 -26.04 2.57 23.12
CA VAL A 172 -25.61 2.89 24.49
C VAL A 172 -25.99 4.33 24.85
N PRO A 173 -26.89 4.58 25.82
CA PRO A 173 -27.41 5.93 26.10
C PRO A 173 -26.35 6.94 26.52
N CYS A 174 -25.38 6.56 27.36
CA CYS A 174 -24.31 7.45 27.81
C CYS A 174 -23.39 7.88 26.65
N LYS A 175 -23.05 6.95 25.76
CA LYS A 175 -22.23 7.22 24.58
C LYS A 175 -22.98 8.09 23.57
N ARG A 176 -24.28 7.84 23.36
CA ARG A 176 -25.15 8.67 22.53
C ARG A 176 -25.28 10.09 23.07
N GLY A 177 -25.42 10.26 24.38
CA GLY A 177 -25.44 11.56 25.05
C GLY A 177 -24.15 12.33 24.83
N LEU A 178 -23.01 11.68 25.01
CA LEU A 178 -21.70 12.30 24.79
C LEU A 178 -21.45 12.63 23.31
N LEU A 179 -21.85 11.77 22.37
CA LEU A 179 -21.78 12.07 20.93
C LEU A 179 -22.57 13.34 20.60
N LYS A 180 -23.71 13.57 21.26
CA LYS A 180 -24.49 14.79 21.11
C LYS A 180 -23.75 16.02 21.64
N GLU A 181 -23.19 15.95 22.85
CA GLU A 181 -22.39 17.03 23.46
C GLU A 181 -21.18 17.41 22.57
N ILE A 182 -20.48 16.40 22.04
CA ILE A 182 -19.35 16.62 21.12
C ILE A 182 -19.84 17.27 19.82
N LYS A 183 -20.95 16.79 19.24
CA LYS A 183 -21.51 17.36 18.01
C LYS A 183 -21.88 18.83 18.19
N GLU A 184 -22.52 19.18 19.30
CA GLU A 184 -22.88 20.58 19.64
C GLU A 184 -21.62 21.44 19.79
N SER A 185 -20.59 20.91 20.45
CA SER A 185 -19.29 21.61 20.59
C SER A 185 -18.61 21.83 19.23
N LEU A 186 -18.59 20.82 18.36
CA LEU A 186 -18.05 20.92 17.00
C LEU A 186 -18.84 21.91 16.15
N GLN A 187 -20.17 22.01 16.31
CA GLN A 187 -20.99 22.99 15.62
C GLN A 187 -20.61 24.42 16.00
N ILE A 188 -20.33 24.68 17.28
CA ILE A 188 -19.85 25.99 17.74
C ILE A 188 -18.50 26.32 17.07
N ILE A 189 -17.56 25.38 17.07
CA ILE A 189 -16.26 25.57 16.43
C ILE A 189 -16.42 25.79 14.92
N TYR A 190 -17.30 25.05 14.25
CA TYR A 190 -17.57 25.22 12.82
C TYR A 190 -18.10 26.62 12.50
N LEU A 191 -18.95 27.20 13.35
CA LEU A 191 -19.41 28.58 13.17
C LEU A 191 -18.27 29.59 13.25
N MET A 192 -17.25 29.34 14.08
CA MET A 192 -16.03 30.17 14.13
C MET A 192 -15.21 30.07 12.84
N CYS A 193 -15.29 28.93 12.14
CA CYS A 193 -14.60 28.70 10.88
C CYS A 193 -15.37 29.22 9.66
N TYR A 194 -16.68 29.45 9.78
CA TYR A 194 -17.56 29.67 8.64
C TYR A 194 -17.22 30.95 7.84
N ASP A 195 -16.86 32.03 8.54
CA ASP A 195 -16.48 33.28 7.89
C ASP A 195 -15.05 33.22 7.35
N GLU A 196 -14.13 32.58 8.08
CA GLU A 196 -12.74 32.36 7.62
C GLU A 196 -12.72 31.54 6.32
N GLU A 197 -13.47 30.43 6.24
CA GLU A 197 -13.50 29.55 5.07
C GLU A 197 -13.90 30.29 3.77
N LYS A 198 -14.71 31.35 3.86
CA LYS A 198 -15.14 32.12 2.67
C LYS A 198 -14.05 32.99 2.08
N VAL A 199 -13.06 33.36 2.89
CA VAL A 199 -11.97 34.27 2.50
C VAL A 199 -10.73 33.48 2.06
N LEU A 200 -10.59 32.23 2.52
CA LEU A 200 -9.45 31.36 2.21
C LEU A 200 -9.45 30.86 0.76
N ASP A 201 -8.30 30.95 0.10
CA ASP A 201 -8.02 30.46 -1.24
C ASP A 201 -7.45 29.02 -1.16
N PRO A 202 -8.11 28.00 -1.77
CA PRO A 202 -7.59 26.63 -1.80
C PRO A 202 -6.19 26.49 -2.40
N GLU A 203 -5.73 27.40 -3.24
CA GLU A 203 -4.38 27.35 -3.84
C GLU A 203 -3.30 27.93 -2.91
N GLN A 204 -3.67 28.89 -2.05
CA GLN A 204 -2.71 29.63 -1.22
C GLN A 204 -2.75 29.20 0.24
N ASP A 205 -3.93 28.90 0.77
CA ASP A 205 -4.16 28.62 2.18
C ASP A 205 -4.19 27.12 2.50
N THR A 206 -3.44 26.34 1.74
CA THR A 206 -3.19 24.92 1.98
C THR A 206 -1.76 24.69 2.47
N SER A 207 -1.50 23.51 3.05
CA SER A 207 -0.17 23.18 3.54
C SER A 207 0.87 23.15 2.39
N PRO A 208 2.16 23.40 2.68
CA PRO A 208 3.22 23.32 1.67
C PRO A 208 3.24 21.98 0.90
N LYS A 209 2.92 20.89 1.60
CA LYS A 209 2.77 19.54 1.03
C LYS A 209 1.67 19.49 -0.04
N VAL A 210 0.52 20.10 0.23
CA VAL A 210 -0.61 20.13 -0.71
C VAL A 210 -0.32 21.08 -1.88
N GLN A 211 0.28 22.24 -1.62
CA GLN A 211 0.70 23.19 -2.65
C GLN A 211 1.66 22.55 -3.67
N ILE A 212 2.63 21.75 -3.20
CA ILE A 212 3.52 20.98 -4.08
C ILE A 212 2.73 20.02 -4.97
N ASN A 213 1.75 19.30 -4.42
CA ASN A 213 0.93 18.41 -5.23
C ASN A 213 0.14 19.17 -6.31
N PHE A 214 -0.43 20.33 -5.99
CA PHE A 214 -1.07 21.20 -6.98
C PHE A 214 -0.09 21.64 -8.07
N TYR A 215 1.13 22.06 -7.71
CA TYR A 215 2.16 22.42 -8.67
C TYR A 215 2.51 21.28 -9.63
N ILE A 216 2.69 20.06 -9.12
CA ILE A 216 2.95 18.87 -9.94
C ILE A 216 1.76 18.62 -10.89
N MET A 217 0.54 18.66 -10.36
CA MET A 217 -0.68 18.42 -11.16
C MET A 217 -0.82 19.47 -12.28
N GLN A 218 -0.60 20.75 -11.99
CA GLN A 218 -0.63 21.82 -12.99
C GLN A 218 0.45 21.64 -14.05
N LYS A 219 1.71 21.33 -13.64
CA LYS A 219 2.79 21.04 -14.60
C LYS A 219 2.48 19.85 -15.49
N LYS A 220 1.97 18.74 -14.93
CA LYS A 220 1.59 17.55 -15.72
C LYS A 220 0.40 17.82 -16.64
N LYS A 221 -0.56 18.63 -16.22
CA LYS A 221 -1.70 19.04 -17.07
C LYS A 221 -1.24 19.89 -18.27
N LYS A 222 -0.25 20.77 -18.06
CA LYS A 222 0.42 21.54 -19.14
C LYS A 222 1.21 20.65 -20.11
N ILE A 223 1.71 19.51 -19.65
CA ILE A 223 2.42 18.51 -20.47
C ILE A 223 1.44 17.59 -21.23
N SER A 224 0.19 17.46 -20.75
CA SER A 224 -0.79 16.51 -21.30
C SER A 224 -1.86 17.14 -22.20
N CYS A 225 -2.28 18.40 -22.01
CA CYS A 225 -3.39 18.96 -22.81
C CYS A 225 -3.35 20.50 -22.98
N ASN A 226 -3.33 20.96 -24.24
CA ASN A 226 -4.05 22.16 -24.68
C ASN A 226 -5.55 21.93 -24.48
N PHE A 227 -6.09 22.13 -23.27
CA PHE A 227 -7.54 22.12 -23.04
C PHE A 227 -7.97 23.39 -22.34
N SER A 228 -8.79 24.17 -23.04
CA SER A 228 -9.25 25.50 -22.68
C SER A 228 -9.96 25.58 -21.33
N THR A 229 -9.49 26.56 -20.57
CA THR A 229 -10.11 27.44 -19.57
C THR A 229 -11.53 27.19 -19.02
N SER A 230 -11.64 27.54 -17.72
CA SER A 230 -12.83 27.77 -16.88
C SER A 230 -13.36 26.52 -16.14
N ILE A 231 -12.85 26.34 -14.92
CA ILE A 231 -13.19 25.23 -14.03
C ILE A 231 -13.88 25.82 -12.79
N SER A 232 -15.22 25.73 -12.76
CA SER A 232 -16.02 25.92 -11.55
C SER A 232 -15.82 24.75 -10.57
N PHE A 233 -16.03 24.97 -9.27
CA PHE A 233 -15.86 23.97 -8.19
C PHE A 233 -16.53 22.61 -8.46
N GLN A 234 -17.68 22.59 -9.17
CA GLN A 234 -18.33 21.35 -9.61
C GLN A 234 -17.45 20.50 -10.54
N LYS A 235 -16.65 21.13 -11.42
CA LYS A 235 -15.74 20.43 -12.32
C LYS A 235 -14.52 19.87 -11.57
N ILE A 236 -14.08 20.46 -10.47
CA ILE A 236 -13.00 19.91 -9.63
C ILE A 236 -13.47 18.64 -8.92
N ILE A 237 -14.67 18.66 -8.34
CA ILE A 237 -15.27 17.48 -7.71
C ILE A 237 -15.49 16.37 -8.73
N VAL A 238 -16.05 16.69 -9.90
CA VAL A 238 -16.21 15.71 -11.00
C VAL A 238 -14.85 15.21 -11.50
N MET A 239 -13.81 16.05 -11.52
CA MET A 239 -12.46 15.64 -11.90
C MET A 239 -11.83 14.71 -10.85
N ILE A 240 -12.01 14.97 -9.55
CA ILE A 240 -11.54 14.10 -8.46
C ILE A 240 -12.30 12.77 -8.50
N ILE A 241 -13.62 12.79 -8.66
CA ILE A 241 -14.45 11.58 -8.79
C ILE A 241 -14.06 10.80 -10.06
N MET A 242 -13.83 11.45 -11.19
CA MET A 242 -13.33 10.80 -12.41
C MET A 242 -11.92 10.24 -12.21
N ILE A 243 -11.03 10.92 -11.48
CA ILE A 243 -9.68 10.39 -11.17
C ILE A 243 -9.79 9.15 -10.27
N ILE A 244 -10.65 9.16 -9.25
CA ILE A 244 -10.87 8.01 -8.37
C ILE A 244 -11.51 6.85 -9.16
N LEU A 245 -12.54 7.12 -9.96
CA LEU A 245 -13.17 6.11 -10.82
C LEU A 245 -12.19 5.55 -11.85
N THR A 246 -11.39 6.40 -12.50
CA THR A 246 -10.37 5.92 -13.46
C THR A 246 -9.27 5.14 -12.76
N MET A 247 -8.84 5.51 -11.56
CA MET A 247 -7.91 4.72 -10.76
C MET A 247 -8.50 3.35 -10.39
N ILE A 248 -9.76 3.29 -9.96
CA ILE A 248 -10.46 2.02 -9.65
C ILE A 248 -10.61 1.17 -10.92
N ILE A 249 -11.03 1.76 -12.04
CA ILE A 249 -11.18 1.05 -13.32
C ILE A 249 -9.83 0.55 -13.82
N ILE A 250 -8.75 1.33 -13.73
CA ILE A 250 -7.40 0.91 -14.11
C ILE A 250 -6.96 -0.27 -13.24
N VAL A 251 -7.18 -0.21 -11.92
CA VAL A 251 -6.86 -1.33 -11.01
C VAL A 251 -7.68 -2.56 -11.38
N MET A 252 -8.98 -2.43 -11.66
CA MET A 252 -9.83 -3.54 -12.11
C MET A 252 -9.39 -4.10 -13.47
N LEU A 253 -9.04 -3.25 -14.43
CA LEU A 253 -8.56 -3.66 -15.75
C LEU A 253 -7.19 -4.35 -15.66
N VAL A 254 -6.30 -3.88 -14.79
CA VAL A 254 -5.02 -4.53 -14.50
C VAL A 254 -5.27 -5.91 -13.88
N MET A 255 -6.19 -6.03 -12.93
CA MET A 255 -6.55 -7.33 -12.34
C MET A 255 -7.16 -8.28 -13.37
N ILE A 256 -8.06 -7.79 -14.24
CA ILE A 256 -8.65 -8.56 -15.33
C ILE A 256 -7.59 -8.96 -16.36
N MET A 257 -6.66 -8.06 -16.70
CA MET A 257 -5.56 -8.34 -17.63
C MET A 257 -4.62 -9.40 -17.06
N ILE A 258 -4.28 -9.33 -15.76
CA ILE A 258 -3.51 -10.37 -15.07
C ILE A 258 -4.26 -11.70 -15.10
N MET A 259 -5.58 -11.69 -14.90
CA MET A 259 -6.42 -12.89 -14.95
C MET A 259 -6.48 -13.48 -16.38
N PHE A 260 -6.58 -12.64 -17.41
CA PHE A 260 -6.52 -13.05 -18.81
C PHE A 260 -5.15 -13.59 -19.20
N ILE A 261 -4.06 -12.97 -18.73
CA ILE A 261 -2.70 -13.48 -18.92
C ILE A 261 -2.56 -14.86 -18.27
N ARG A 262 -3.12 -15.08 -17.07
CA ARG A 262 -3.16 -16.40 -16.41
C ARG A 262 -3.94 -17.44 -17.22
N ILE A 263 -5.10 -17.08 -17.76
CA ILE A 263 -5.90 -17.97 -18.61
C ILE A 263 -5.18 -18.28 -19.93
N LEU A 264 -4.57 -17.28 -20.58
CA LEU A 264 -3.81 -17.46 -21.82
C LEU A 264 -2.54 -18.28 -21.61
N LEU A 265 -1.84 -18.09 -20.49
CA LEU A 265 -0.71 -18.95 -20.10
C LEU A 265 -1.16 -20.38 -19.83
N MET A 266 -2.33 -20.58 -19.23
CA MET A 266 -2.90 -21.92 -19.01
C MET A 266 -3.31 -22.59 -20.32
N ILE A 267 -3.93 -21.86 -21.26
CA ILE A 267 -4.30 -22.36 -22.59
C ILE A 267 -3.05 -22.63 -23.43
N ARG A 268 -2.02 -21.78 -23.36
CA ARG A 268 -0.76 -21.97 -24.10
C ARG A 268 0.07 -23.12 -23.52
N TYR A 269 0.04 -23.34 -22.21
CA TYR A 269 0.61 -24.53 -21.57
C TYR A 269 -0.09 -25.81 -22.04
N ASN A 270 -1.42 -25.80 -22.12
CA ASN A 270 -2.20 -26.95 -22.57
C ASN A 270 -2.06 -27.25 -24.09
N ASN A 271 -1.73 -26.23 -24.90
CA ASN A 271 -1.52 -26.39 -26.34
C ASN A 271 -0.06 -26.71 -26.73
N ASN A 272 0.92 -26.42 -25.86
CA ASN A 272 2.34 -26.68 -26.13
C ASN A 272 2.82 -28.11 -25.80
N ASP A 273 1.97 -28.96 -25.21
CA ASP A 273 2.23 -30.41 -25.16
C ASP A 273 2.17 -31.07 -26.55
N ASN A 274 1.83 -30.32 -27.61
CA ASN A 274 1.74 -30.82 -28.98
C ASN A 274 2.78 -30.29 -29.97
N ASN A 275 3.74 -29.43 -29.61
CA ASN A 275 4.84 -29.12 -30.55
C ASN A 275 6.14 -28.64 -29.87
N ASN A 276 7.22 -29.27 -30.30
CA ASN A 276 8.60 -29.07 -29.83
C ASN A 276 9.16 -27.66 -30.11
N ASN A 277 10.01 -27.24 -29.15
CA ASN A 277 11.11 -26.28 -29.20
C ASN A 277 10.87 -24.75 -29.27
N SER A 278 11.57 -24.10 -28.34
CA SER A 278 12.11 -22.72 -28.32
C SER A 278 11.13 -21.55 -28.31
N GLY A 279 10.92 -20.99 -27.11
CA GLY A 279 10.28 -19.69 -26.93
C GLY A 279 10.51 -19.14 -25.53
N VAL A 280 11.54 -18.31 -25.37
CA VAL A 280 11.82 -17.56 -24.14
C VAL A 280 10.70 -16.54 -23.95
N MET A 281 9.84 -16.74 -22.96
CA MET A 281 8.88 -15.73 -22.52
C MET A 281 9.47 -15.02 -21.30
N VAL A 282 9.99 -13.82 -21.53
CA VAL A 282 10.48 -12.92 -20.48
C VAL A 282 9.27 -12.32 -19.79
N ILE A 283 8.94 -12.84 -18.62
CA ILE A 283 8.19 -12.15 -17.59
C ILE A 283 9.18 -11.94 -16.45
N VAL A 284 9.23 -10.72 -15.90
CA VAL A 284 10.09 -10.37 -14.76
C VAL A 284 9.66 -11.21 -13.56
N ILE A 285 10.30 -12.36 -13.43
CA ILE A 285 10.10 -13.32 -12.37
C ILE A 285 11.48 -13.45 -11.74
N ILE A 286 11.57 -13.15 -10.46
CA ILE A 286 12.71 -13.62 -9.68
C ILE A 286 12.56 -15.14 -9.58
N MET A 287 13.16 -15.89 -10.51
CA MET A 287 13.09 -17.35 -10.57
C MET A 287 13.96 -17.94 -9.46
N ILE A 288 13.33 -18.55 -8.47
CA ILE A 288 14.05 -19.33 -7.49
C ILE A 288 14.23 -20.77 -8.04
N ILE A 289 15.43 -21.19 -8.46
CA ILE A 289 15.72 -22.50 -9.11
C ILE A 289 16.36 -23.48 -8.13
N HIS A 290 15.85 -24.70 -8.05
CA HIS A 290 16.37 -25.79 -7.21
C HIS A 290 17.80 -26.22 -7.61
N ASN A 291 18.69 -26.40 -6.63
CA ASN A 291 20.11 -26.69 -6.82
C ASN A 291 20.36 -28.21 -6.94
N ASN A 292 20.83 -28.68 -8.10
CA ASN A 292 21.36 -30.04 -8.25
C ASN A 292 22.89 -30.00 -8.13
N ASN A 293 23.45 -30.76 -7.18
CA ASN A 293 24.89 -30.94 -7.01
C ASN A 293 25.56 -31.33 -8.34
N ILE A 294 26.40 -30.44 -8.87
CA ILE A 294 27.38 -30.75 -9.91
C ILE A 294 28.62 -31.27 -9.17
N ASN A 295 28.77 -32.60 -9.11
CA ASN A 295 30.03 -33.22 -8.74
C ASN A 295 31.02 -33.01 -9.90
N ASN A 296 31.94 -32.05 -9.75
CA ASN A 296 33.16 -31.98 -10.55
C ASN A 296 34.11 -33.10 -10.07
N THR A 297 34.12 -34.24 -10.76
CA THR A 297 35.27 -35.15 -10.73
C THR A 297 36.36 -34.59 -11.63
N ASN A 298 37.23 -33.76 -11.06
CA ASN A 298 38.58 -33.51 -11.55
C ASN A 298 39.52 -33.63 -10.36
N ASN A 299 40.12 -34.81 -10.21
CA ASN A 299 41.39 -35.02 -9.51
C ASN A 299 41.91 -36.41 -9.90
N ASN A 300 42.96 -36.44 -10.71
CA ASN A 300 44.08 -37.38 -10.58
C ASN A 300 45.21 -36.95 -11.54
N GLU A 301 45.95 -35.91 -11.14
CA GLU A 301 47.39 -35.88 -11.35
C GLU A 301 48.03 -36.30 -10.03
N ASN A 302 48.67 -37.49 -9.99
CA ASN A 302 50.12 -37.59 -9.77
C ASN A 302 50.60 -39.03 -9.52
N ASN A 303 51.73 -39.32 -10.17
CA ASN A 303 52.80 -40.28 -9.85
C ASN A 303 52.62 -41.76 -10.22
N ASN A 304 53.26 -42.18 -11.33
CA ASN A 304 54.49 -42.98 -11.27
C ASN A 304 55.02 -43.38 -12.67
N LYS A 305 56.32 -43.11 -12.87
CA LYS A 305 57.25 -43.51 -13.95
C LYS A 305 57.20 -42.75 -15.27
#